data_AF-A0A0L8HA62-F1
#
_entry.id   AF-A0A0L8HA62-F1
#
_cell.length_a   1.000
_cell.length_b   1.000
_cell.length_c   1.000
_cell.angle_alpha   90.00
_cell.angle_beta   90.00
_cell.angle_gamma   90.00
#
_symmetry.space_group_name_H-M   'P 1'
#
loop_
_entity.id
_entity.type
_entity.pdbx_description
1 polymer ?
#
loop_
_entity_poly.entity_id
_entity_poly.type
_entity_poly.pdbx_seq_one_letter_code
_entity_poly.pdbx_strand_id
1 'polypeptide(L)'
;MRLTLVCCFFKKLEHIPGHLTKGKVRLYPYITERMKKKALEDLLRERNNLAILSKSFLSQEEEINHMSEHKAQKNTEFLRHRRQKTWYKHVVAEDCLKSLNVSKKWE
;
A
#
# COMPACT_ATOMS: atom_id res chain seq x y z
N MET A 1 30.67 40.10 22.84
CA MET A 1 30.39 38.66 22.68
C MET A 1 30.25 38.28 21.21
N ARG A 2 31.37 38.17 20.45
CA ARG A 2 31.35 37.76 19.03
C ARG A 2 32.02 36.40 18.75
N LEU A 3 32.62 35.79 19.77
CA LEU A 3 33.36 34.52 19.65
C LEU A 3 32.46 33.27 19.73
N THR A 4 31.26 33.39 20.32
CA THR A 4 30.32 32.27 20.47
C THR A 4 29.75 31.79 19.13
N LEU A 5 29.48 32.69 18.18
CA LEU A 5 29.02 32.34 16.83
C LEU A 5 30.09 31.59 16.01
N VAL A 6 31.37 31.91 16.22
CA VAL A 6 32.49 31.23 15.55
C VAL A 6 32.67 29.81 16.08
N CYS A 7 32.50 29.58 17.39
CA CYS A 7 32.52 28.24 17.97
C CYS A 7 31.37 27.35 17.47
N CYS A 8 30.21 27.92 17.11
CA CYS A 8 29.11 27.16 16.51
C CYS A 8 29.48 26.57 15.13
N PHE A 9 30.36 27.23 14.35
CA PHE A 9 30.87 26.71 13.08
C PHE A 9 31.87 25.54 13.26
N PHE A 10 32.52 25.44 14.42
CA PHE A 10 33.47 24.37 14.73
C PHE A 10 32.83 23.11 15.30
N LYS A 11 31.50 23.01 15.33
CA LYS A 11 30.84 21.72 15.57
C LYS A 11 31.14 20.82 14.37
N LYS A 12 32.26 20.09 14.43
CA LYS A 12 32.65 19.09 13.45
C LYS A 12 31.50 18.11 13.32
N LEU A 13 30.73 18.23 12.24
CA LEU A 13 29.83 17.17 11.81
C LEU A 13 30.74 16.00 11.47
N GLU A 14 30.66 14.91 12.24
CA GLU A 14 31.43 13.71 11.97
C GLU A 14 31.10 13.24 10.54
N HIS A 15 32.08 13.32 9.64
CA HIS A 15 31.90 12.91 8.27
C HIS A 15 31.91 11.37 8.21
N ILE A 16 30.74 10.79 7.89
CA ILE A 16 30.61 9.36 7.65
C ILE A 16 30.90 9.11 6.16
N PRO A 17 31.95 8.36 5.82
CA PRO A 17 32.31 8.13 4.42
C PRO A 17 31.26 7.24 3.74
N GLY A 18 30.83 7.64 2.54
CA GLY A 18 29.86 6.87 1.75
C GLY A 18 28.40 7.09 2.16
N HIS A 19 27.57 6.05 2.02
CA HIS A 19 26.13 6.16 2.24
C HIS A 19 25.76 5.92 3.71
N LEU A 20 24.99 6.82 4.31
CA LEU A 20 24.71 6.82 5.77
C LEU A 20 24.18 5.49 6.32
N THR A 21 23.32 4.78 5.58
CA THR A 21 22.67 3.54 6.04
C THR A 21 23.26 2.26 5.45
N LYS A 22 24.25 2.34 4.54
CA LYS A 22 24.72 1.20 3.73
C LYS A 22 26.26 1.18 3.65
N GLY A 23 26.83 -0.02 3.55
CA GLY A 23 28.28 -0.20 3.46
C GLY A 23 28.94 -0.51 4.81
N LYS A 24 30.28 -0.55 4.80
CA LYS A 24 31.10 -0.96 5.96
C LYS A 24 31.09 0.08 7.09
N VAL A 25 31.19 1.35 6.73
CA VAL A 25 31.14 2.48 7.68
C VAL A 25 29.79 3.16 7.47
N ARG A 26 28.91 3.08 8.48
CA ARG A 26 27.52 3.55 8.42
C ARG A 26 27.07 4.02 9.79
N LEU A 27 26.04 4.86 9.81
CA LEU A 27 25.36 5.27 11.03
C LEU A 27 24.49 4.11 11.55
N TYR A 28 24.74 3.66 12.77
CA TYR A 28 23.88 2.69 13.43
C TYR A 28 22.79 3.43 14.22
N PRO A 29 21.51 3.25 13.87
CA PRO A 29 20.43 3.87 14.64
C PRO A 29 20.38 3.26 16.04
N TYR A 30 20.20 4.10 17.05
CA TYR A 30 20.03 3.64 18.42
C TYR A 30 18.65 3.00 18.63
N ILE A 31 18.61 1.81 19.24
CA ILE A 31 17.36 1.12 19.53
C ILE A 31 16.74 1.73 20.78
N THR A 32 15.70 2.54 20.58
CA THR A 32 14.94 3.16 21.67
C THR A 32 14.05 2.15 22.40
N GLU A 33 13.72 2.45 23.66
CA GLU A 33 12.79 1.63 24.46
C GLU A 33 11.40 1.49 23.82
N ARG A 34 10.93 2.55 23.14
CA ARG A 34 9.66 2.53 22.41
C ARG A 34 9.66 1.47 21.31
N MET A 35 10.77 1.32 20.58
CA MET A 35 10.91 0.30 19.53
C MET A 35 10.86 -1.10 20.14
N LYS A 36 11.52 -1.31 21.29
CA LYS A 36 11.49 -2.59 22.01
C LYS A 36 10.09 -2.94 22.48
N LYS A 37 9.36 -1.97 23.06
CA LYS A 37 7.98 -2.15 23.50
C LYS A 37 7.07 -2.54 22.33
N LYS A 38 7.16 -1.83 21.21
CA LYS A 38 6.38 -2.14 20.01
C LYS A 38 6.70 -3.54 19.47
N ALA A 39 7.98 -3.90 19.39
CA ALA A 39 8.36 -5.24 18.95
C ALA A 39 7.80 -6.34 19.86
N LEU A 40 7.78 -6.11 21.19
CA LEU A 40 7.16 -7.03 22.14
C LEU A 40 5.65 -7.15 21.93
N GLU A 41 4.95 -6.04 21.73
CA GLU A 41 3.51 -6.04 21.42
C GLU A 41 3.19 -6.82 20.14
N ASP A 42 4.00 -6.63 19.08
CA ASP A 42 3.86 -7.35 17.82
C ASP A 42 4.09 -8.87 18.01
N LEU A 43 5.12 -9.27 18.77
CA LEU A 43 5.38 -10.69 19.09
C LEU A 43 4.24 -11.33 19.89
N LEU A 44 3.65 -10.60 20.85
CA LEU A 44 2.50 -11.08 21.61
C LEU A 44 1.28 -11.25 20.72
N ARG A 45 1.07 -10.33 19.77
CA ARG A 45 0.00 -10.43 18.77
C ARG A 45 0.19 -11.66 17.87
N GLU A 46 1.41 -11.88 17.37
CA GLU A 46 1.73 -13.05 16.55
C GLU A 46 1.49 -14.35 17.29
N ARG A 47 1.93 -14.43 18.56
CA ARG A 47 1.66 -15.59 19.42
C ARG A 47 0.16 -15.86 19.57
N ASN A 48 -0.64 -14.81 19.81
CA ASN A 48 -2.08 -14.96 19.95
C ASN A 48 -2.74 -15.41 18.64
N ASN A 49 -2.30 -14.86 17.50
CA ASN A 49 -2.77 -15.28 16.20
C ASN A 49 -2.46 -16.75 15.94
N LEU A 50 -1.25 -17.22 16.26
CA LEU A 50 -0.87 -18.62 16.12
C LEU A 50 -1.73 -19.54 16.99
N ALA A 51 -2.06 -19.12 18.21
CA ALA A 51 -2.93 -19.89 19.11
C ALA A 51 -4.38 -19.99 18.61
N ILE A 52 -4.84 -19.00 17.85
CA ILE A 52 -6.16 -19.02 17.19
C ILE A 52 -6.10 -19.93 15.96
N LEU A 53 -5.10 -19.72 15.10
CA LEU A 53 -4.94 -20.46 13.85
C LEU A 53 -4.65 -21.95 14.06
N SER A 54 -4.06 -22.33 15.18
CA SER A 54 -3.82 -23.74 15.52
C SER A 54 -5.10 -24.53 15.84
N LYS A 55 -6.23 -23.85 16.06
CA LYS A 55 -7.52 -24.46 16.36
C LYS A 55 -8.42 -24.36 15.13
N SER A 56 -8.13 -25.17 14.12
CA SER A 56 -8.99 -25.24 12.92
C SER A 56 -10.33 -25.88 13.27
N PHE A 57 -11.42 -25.31 12.74
CA PHE A 57 -12.76 -25.86 12.92
C PHE A 57 -13.02 -27.06 12.01
N LEU A 58 -12.52 -26.99 10.77
CA LEU A 58 -12.62 -28.08 9.79
C LEU A 58 -11.28 -28.82 9.70
N SER A 59 -11.36 -30.11 9.42
CA SER A 59 -10.22 -30.86 8.92
C SER A 59 -9.94 -30.51 7.46
N GLN A 60 -8.72 -30.79 7.00
CA GLN A 60 -8.34 -30.51 5.63
C GLN A 60 -9.22 -31.27 4.61
N GLU A 61 -9.68 -32.46 4.96
CA GLU A 61 -10.55 -33.28 4.11
C GLU A 61 -11.95 -32.67 3.96
N GLU A 62 -12.49 -32.09 5.04
CA GLU A 62 -13.79 -31.41 5.05
C GLU A 62 -13.76 -30.06 4.31
N GLU A 63 -12.60 -29.39 4.27
CA GLU A 63 -12.46 -28.13 3.53
C GLU A 63 -12.48 -28.33 2.01
N ILE A 64 -12.05 -29.51 1.54
CA ILE A 64 -11.97 -29.80 0.10
C ILE A 64 -13.38 -29.72 -0.50
N ASN A 65 -13.52 -28.84 -1.50
CA ASN A 65 -14.74 -28.58 -2.28
C ASN A 65 -15.91 -27.89 -1.55
N HIS A 66 -15.82 -27.55 -0.26
CA HIS A 66 -16.94 -26.90 0.46
C HIS A 66 -17.40 -25.55 -0.15
N MET A 67 -16.53 -24.84 -0.88
CA MET A 67 -16.81 -23.52 -1.47
C MET A 67 -16.61 -23.44 -3.00
N SER A 68 -16.42 -24.58 -3.68
CA SER A 68 -16.03 -24.62 -5.09
C SER A 68 -17.10 -23.98 -6.00
N GLU A 69 -18.37 -24.34 -5.81
CA GLU A 69 -19.49 -23.86 -6.61
C GLU A 69 -19.72 -22.35 -6.44
N HIS A 70 -19.74 -21.88 -5.20
CA HIS A 70 -19.95 -20.47 -4.89
C HIS A 70 -18.80 -19.59 -5.39
N LYS A 71 -17.55 -20.06 -5.29
CA LYS A 71 -16.37 -19.34 -5.85
C LYS A 71 -16.44 -19.29 -7.37
N ALA A 72 -16.84 -20.37 -8.03
CA ALA A 72 -16.96 -20.42 -9.48
C ALA A 72 -18.05 -19.45 -9.97
N GLN A 73 -19.23 -19.44 -9.36
CA GLN A 73 -20.32 -18.52 -9.69
C GLN A 73 -19.89 -17.06 -9.49
N LYS A 74 -19.40 -16.71 -8.29
CA LYS A 74 -19.00 -15.34 -7.97
C LYS A 74 -17.90 -14.81 -8.89
N ASN A 75 -16.86 -15.60 -9.15
CA ASN A 75 -15.76 -15.15 -9.99
C ASN A 75 -16.16 -15.04 -11.46
N THR A 76 -16.92 -16.01 -11.98
CA THR A 76 -17.30 -15.99 -13.40
C THR A 76 -18.31 -14.88 -13.69
N GLU A 77 -19.34 -14.71 -12.87
CA GLU A 77 -20.35 -13.68 -13.06
C GLU A 77 -19.78 -12.27 -12.85
N PHE A 78 -18.99 -12.06 -11.80
CA PHE A 78 -18.37 -10.76 -11.52
C PHE A 78 -17.37 -10.35 -12.61
N LEU A 79 -16.53 -11.28 -13.07
CA LEU A 79 -15.57 -11.00 -14.13
C LEU A 79 -16.26 -10.78 -15.48
N ARG A 80 -17.33 -11.52 -15.79
CA ARG A 80 -18.14 -11.30 -17.00
C ARG A 80 -18.77 -9.90 -16.99
N HIS A 81 -19.40 -9.50 -15.90
CA HIS A 81 -19.97 -8.16 -15.76
C HIS A 81 -18.93 -7.05 -15.85
N ARG A 82 -17.74 -7.25 -15.28
CA ARG A 82 -16.65 -6.27 -15.38
C ARG A 82 -16.17 -6.08 -16.82
N ARG A 83 -16.03 -7.17 -17.58
CA ARG A 83 -15.66 -7.13 -19.01
C ARG A 83 -16.70 -6.42 -19.86
N GLN A 84 -17.99 -6.62 -19.58
CA GLN A 84 -19.07 -5.91 -20.27
C GLN A 84 -19.04 -4.39 -19.99
N LYS A 85 -18.71 -3.98 -18.76
CA LYS A 85 -18.62 -2.55 -18.40
C LYS A 85 -17.43 -1.82 -18.99
N THR A 86 -16.36 -2.52 -19.36
CA THR A 86 -15.15 -1.91 -19.95
C THR A 86 -15.23 -1.71 -21.47
N TRP A 87 -16.38 -2.02 -22.10
CA TRP A 87 -16.55 -1.73 -23.52
C TRP A 87 -16.53 -0.22 -23.76
N TYR A 88 -15.97 0.21 -24.89
CA TYR A 88 -15.99 1.61 -25.30
C TYR A 88 -17.41 2.17 -25.27
N LYS A 89 -17.56 3.39 -24.74
CA LYS A 89 -18.85 4.08 -24.72
C LYS A 89 -19.33 4.26 -26.17
N HIS A 90 -20.59 3.95 -26.42
CA HIS A 90 -21.22 4.31 -27.69
C HIS A 90 -21.20 5.84 -27.83
N VAL A 91 -20.62 6.34 -28.92
CA VAL A 91 -20.67 7.75 -29.28
C VAL A 91 -21.70 7.89 -30.41
N VAL A 92 -22.73 8.68 -30.16
CA VAL A 92 -23.81 8.94 -31.13
C VAL A 92 -23.39 10.10 -32.03
N ALA A 93 -23.67 10.01 -33.33
CA ALA A 93 -23.30 11.05 -34.29
C ALA A 93 -23.87 12.44 -33.93
N GLU A 94 -25.04 12.48 -33.31
CA GLU A 94 -25.67 13.70 -32.79
C GLU A 94 -24.79 14.44 -31.77
N ASP A 95 -24.07 13.72 -30.90
CA ASP A 95 -23.17 14.34 -29.92
C ASP A 95 -21.96 14.98 -30.58
N CYS A 96 -21.48 14.41 -31.70
CA CYS A 96 -20.44 15.03 -32.51
C CYS A 96 -20.97 16.32 -33.18
N LEU A 97 -22.21 16.31 -33.66
CA LEU A 97 -22.83 17.44 -34.36
C LEU A 97 -23.24 18.59 -33.44
N LYS A 98 -23.48 18.34 -32.14
CA LYS A 98 -23.75 19.41 -31.15
C LYS A 98 -22.63 20.45 -31.09
N SER A 99 -21.39 20.07 -31.38
CA SER A 99 -20.24 20.97 -31.42
C SER A 99 -20.37 22.07 -32.50
N LEU A 100 -21.13 21.82 -33.56
CA LEU A 100 -21.36 22.77 -34.64
C LEU A 100 -22.32 23.90 -34.25
N ASN A 101 -23.15 23.70 -33.23
CA ASN A 101 -24.08 24.72 -32.75
C ASN A 101 -23.41 25.81 -31.92
N VAL A 102 -22.12 25.66 -31.56
CA VAL A 102 -21.37 26.65 -30.77
C VAL A 102 -21.19 27.97 -31.53
N SER A 103 -21.14 27.94 -32.86
CA SER A 103 -21.03 29.14 -33.70
C SER A 103 -22.38 29.75 -34.10
N LYS A 104 -23.50 29.18 -33.64
CA LYS A 104 -24.84 29.65 -34.00
C LYS A 104 -25.10 31.01 -33.34
N LYS A 105 -25.14 32.06 -34.15
CA LYS A 105 -25.54 33.40 -33.75
C LYS A 105 -27.02 33.61 -34.07
N TRP A 106 -27.68 34.44 -33.28
CA TRP A 106 -29.05 34.89 -33.55
C TRP A 106 -29.00 36.02 -34.57
N GLU A 107 -29.94 36.05 -35.50
CA GLU A 107 -30.21 37.20 -36.38
C GLU A 107 -30.86 38.35 -35.60
#